data_AF-A0A8T4HMB9-F1
#
_entry.id   AF-A0A8T4HMB9-F1
#
_cell.length_a   1.000
_cell.length_b   1.000
_cell.length_c   1.000
_cell.angle_alpha   90.00
_cell.angle_beta   90.00
_cell.angle_gamma   90.00
#
_symmetry.space_group_name_H-M   'P 1'
#
loop_
_entity.id
_entity.type
_entity.pdbx_description
1 polymer ?
#
loop_
_entity_poly.entity_id
_entity_poly.type
_entity_poly.pdbx_seq_one_letter_code
_entity_poly.pdbx_strand_id
1 'polypeptide(L)'
;MSGSQWEGLGDGPWPPEKAVPHQPPDEATRNGLALPPTLRPVRGEAVVQRAVFDPSALHHARAMRLGNPQFADAATGERWYAARRRALDLVLAAVADSPWRAHLVLRGSVLLRVWYGTAAREPGDLDFVVEPADWRLEDERTGRMLDDLARRADLGSRTADGDVRLDARGAVTDEIWTYDRVPGRRLVIPWTAEGLPPGGAVQLDFVFNEPLPTPAVPTAIPRPQGAADDAPLSVRAATRVLSLAWKILWLAGDIHPEAKDLYDAVLLAEDPRVRLPFDLLRAVFRGVDHGYYDRNPLLLDGFGYEVGNSTDWSEFTKAYPGLPVPALDGGQRLVRALAPTFALDGADGESARYLSYARWLAPLTDECRTTYAAGGLPAVLERLFTGHVPPASALVVTREVLGRAEHTVAGVLPLLAGYRWRWPERRLQRDRWDEEQLTEAVEKLARAGG
;
A
#
# COMPACT_ATOMS: atom_id res chain seq x y z
N MET A 1 -31.54 18.58 23.19
CA MET A 1 -30.99 17.45 22.41
C MET A 1 -29.49 17.49 22.63
N SER A 2 -28.95 16.59 23.46
CA SER A 2 -27.50 16.46 23.61
C SER A 2 -26.98 15.78 22.34
N GLY A 3 -26.27 16.51 21.50
CA GLY A 3 -25.59 15.92 20.35
C GLY A 3 -24.68 14.78 20.81
N SER A 4 -24.60 13.71 20.02
CA SER A 4 -23.68 12.61 20.32
C SER A 4 -22.25 13.18 20.44
N GLN A 5 -21.42 12.63 21.35
CA GLN A 5 -20.01 13.06 21.46
C GLN A 5 -19.24 12.91 20.13
N TRP A 6 -19.76 12.07 19.22
CA TRP A 6 -19.28 11.88 17.86
C TRP A 6 -19.55 13.07 16.93
N GLU A 7 -20.66 13.81 17.10
CA GLU A 7 -20.95 15.02 16.31
C GLU A 7 -19.91 16.14 16.52
N GLY A 8 -19.21 16.12 17.67
CA GLY A 8 -18.10 17.02 17.94
C GLY A 8 -16.82 16.71 17.17
N LEU A 9 -16.76 15.58 16.45
CA LEU A 9 -15.70 15.25 15.51
C LEU A 9 -16.10 15.78 14.12
N GLY A 10 -15.54 16.94 13.76
CA GLY A 10 -15.66 17.51 12.41
C GLY A 10 -14.87 16.69 11.39
N ASP A 11 -14.64 17.25 10.20
CA ASP A 11 -13.84 16.60 9.16
C ASP A 11 -12.37 16.49 9.57
N GLY A 12 -11.75 15.38 9.19
CA GLY A 12 -10.31 15.16 9.37
C GLY A 12 -9.47 15.83 8.29
N PRO A 13 -8.13 15.84 8.43
CA PRO A 13 -7.37 15.29 9.55
C PRO A 13 -7.56 16.11 10.85
N TRP A 14 -7.60 15.42 12.00
CA TRP A 14 -7.87 16.06 13.29
C TRP A 14 -6.58 16.54 13.96
N PRO A 15 -6.63 17.50 14.90
CA PRO A 15 -5.44 17.88 15.64
C PRO A 15 -4.98 16.74 16.58
N PRO A 16 -3.70 16.66 16.97
CA PRO A 16 -3.12 15.55 17.74
C PRO A 16 -3.82 15.23 19.07
N GLU A 17 -4.40 16.23 19.70
CA GLU A 17 -5.13 16.14 20.96
C GLU A 17 -6.58 15.68 20.80
N LYS A 18 -7.09 15.48 19.59
CA LYS A 18 -8.49 15.07 19.38
C LYS A 18 -8.70 13.62 19.77
N ALA A 19 -9.34 13.40 20.91
CA ALA A 19 -9.76 12.08 21.38
C ALA A 19 -11.11 11.67 20.79
N VAL A 20 -11.31 10.36 20.62
CA VAL A 20 -12.61 9.76 20.27
C VAL A 20 -13.43 9.44 21.52
N PRO A 21 -14.76 9.43 21.42
CA PRO A 21 -15.64 8.95 22.49
C PRO A 21 -15.32 7.51 22.89
N HIS A 22 -15.55 7.18 24.17
CA HIS A 22 -15.22 5.85 24.72
C HIS A 22 -16.32 4.82 24.42
N GLN A 23 -17.48 5.27 23.92
CA GLN A 23 -18.57 4.41 23.49
C GLN A 23 -18.64 4.39 21.96
N PRO A 24 -18.90 3.23 21.34
CA PRO A 24 -19.09 3.17 19.89
C PRO A 24 -20.29 4.02 19.46
N PRO A 25 -20.30 4.55 18.23
CA PRO A 25 -21.45 5.28 17.74
C PRO A 25 -22.65 4.34 17.60
N ASP A 26 -23.82 4.80 18.08
CA ASP A 26 -25.08 4.12 17.76
C ASP A 26 -25.35 4.17 16.25
N GLU A 27 -26.31 3.36 15.80
CA GLU A 27 -26.59 3.23 14.37
C GLU A 27 -27.06 4.53 13.72
N ALA A 28 -27.87 5.34 14.43
CA ALA A 28 -28.36 6.62 13.93
C ALA A 28 -27.21 7.62 13.73
N THR A 29 -26.34 7.74 14.73
CA THR A 29 -25.14 8.60 14.70
C THR A 29 -24.18 8.14 13.61
N ARG A 30 -23.92 6.83 13.52
CA ARG A 30 -23.03 6.26 12.51
C ARG A 30 -23.51 6.56 11.10
N ASN A 31 -24.79 6.33 10.83
CA ASN A 31 -25.39 6.58 9.52
C ASN A 31 -25.44 8.08 9.21
N GLY A 32 -25.83 8.92 10.19
CA GLY A 32 -25.93 10.37 10.03
C GLY A 32 -24.58 11.06 9.79
N LEU A 33 -23.50 10.53 10.35
CA LEU A 33 -22.14 11.03 10.17
C LEU A 33 -21.32 10.24 9.14
N ALA A 34 -21.92 9.24 8.49
CA ALA A 34 -21.27 8.27 7.61
C ALA A 34 -19.93 7.78 8.19
N LEU A 35 -19.99 7.24 9.42
CA LEU A 35 -18.83 6.68 10.12
C LEU A 35 -18.65 5.18 9.78
N PRO A 36 -17.40 4.68 9.74
CA PRO A 36 -17.15 3.26 9.55
C PRO A 36 -17.81 2.40 10.64
N PRO A 37 -18.45 1.26 10.30
CA PRO A 37 -18.99 0.31 11.28
C PRO A 37 -17.90 -0.32 12.17
N THR A 38 -16.64 -0.23 11.75
CA THR A 38 -15.44 -0.75 12.41
C THR A 38 -14.97 0.08 13.61
N LEU A 39 -15.55 1.27 13.86
CA LEU A 39 -15.19 2.08 15.02
C LEU A 39 -15.65 1.40 16.32
N ARG A 40 -14.68 0.81 17.03
CA ARG A 40 -14.84 0.11 18.32
C ARG A 40 -13.84 0.66 19.35
N PRO A 41 -14.17 1.75 20.06
CA PRO A 41 -13.29 2.31 21.07
C PRO A 41 -13.12 1.38 22.28
N VAL A 42 -11.90 1.38 22.83
CA VAL A 42 -11.58 0.84 24.15
C VAL A 42 -12.29 1.70 25.19
N ARG A 43 -13.05 1.05 26.06
CA ARG A 43 -13.85 1.72 27.08
C ARG A 43 -13.03 1.95 28.34
N GLY A 44 -13.22 3.10 28.97
CA GLY A 44 -12.69 3.40 30.31
C GLY A 44 -12.14 4.81 30.42
N GLU A 45 -12.40 5.50 31.53
CA GLU A 45 -12.04 6.93 31.71
C GLU A 45 -10.52 7.17 31.73
N ALA A 46 -9.73 6.14 32.08
CA ALA A 46 -8.26 6.17 32.09
C ALA A 46 -7.61 5.76 30.75
N VAL A 47 -8.40 5.69 29.67
CA VAL A 47 -7.96 5.34 28.32
C VAL A 47 -8.21 6.51 27.38
N VAL A 48 -7.22 6.87 26.58
CA VAL A 48 -7.34 7.86 25.51
C VAL A 48 -7.06 7.20 24.18
N GLN A 49 -7.99 7.31 23.24
CA GLN A 49 -7.76 6.98 21.83
C GLN A 49 -7.90 8.22 20.98
N ARG A 50 -6.97 8.42 20.04
CA ARG A 50 -7.00 9.55 19.11
C ARG A 50 -7.77 9.19 17.84
N ALA A 51 -8.45 10.17 17.27
CA ALA A 51 -8.99 10.07 15.94
C ALA A 51 -7.83 10.13 14.95
N VAL A 52 -7.75 9.14 14.04
CA VAL A 52 -6.69 9.04 13.04
C VAL A 52 -7.31 9.00 11.67
N PHE A 53 -6.79 9.80 10.75
CA PHE A 53 -7.18 9.73 9.35
C PHE A 53 -6.72 8.40 8.75
N ASP A 54 -7.63 7.72 8.06
CA ASP A 54 -7.39 6.44 7.38
C ASP A 54 -7.84 6.58 5.94
N PRO A 55 -6.90 6.73 4.98
CA PRO A 55 -7.24 6.78 3.58
C PRO A 55 -8.17 5.62 3.20
N SER A 56 -7.91 4.40 3.71
CA SER A 56 -8.66 3.18 3.34
C SER A 56 -10.18 3.29 3.56
N ALA A 57 -10.60 4.23 4.39
CA ALA A 57 -11.98 4.53 4.71
C ALA A 57 -12.55 5.78 4.00
N LEU A 58 -11.94 6.32 2.94
CA LEU A 58 -12.37 7.57 2.27
C LEU A 58 -13.78 7.56 1.65
N HIS A 59 -14.41 6.40 1.45
CA HIS A 59 -15.82 6.34 1.10
C HIS A 59 -16.75 6.74 2.26
N HIS A 60 -16.24 6.71 3.49
CA HIS A 60 -16.89 7.27 4.66
C HIS A 60 -16.55 8.76 4.76
N ALA A 61 -17.54 9.61 5.06
CA ALA A 61 -17.37 11.06 5.02
C ALA A 61 -16.22 11.57 5.91
N ARG A 62 -15.90 10.85 6.99
CA ARG A 62 -14.84 11.22 7.92
C ARG A 62 -13.51 10.49 7.67
N ALA A 63 -13.47 9.43 6.88
CA ALA A 63 -12.26 8.62 6.64
C ALA A 63 -11.46 8.32 7.93
N MET A 64 -12.15 7.81 8.95
CA MET A 64 -11.61 7.69 10.31
C MET A 64 -11.23 6.25 10.65
N ARG A 65 -10.10 6.09 11.35
CA ARG A 65 -9.85 4.93 12.21
C ARG A 65 -9.51 5.34 13.64
N LEU A 66 -9.52 4.36 14.53
CA LEU A 66 -9.10 4.55 15.91
C LEU A 66 -7.58 4.37 16.04
N GLY A 67 -6.92 5.33 16.71
CA GLY A 67 -5.53 5.18 17.11
C GLY A 67 -5.33 4.12 18.19
N ASN A 68 -4.06 3.76 18.43
CA ASN A 68 -3.71 2.86 19.54
C ASN A 68 -4.13 3.49 20.89
N PRO A 69 -4.70 2.71 21.82
CA PRO A 69 -5.12 3.21 23.13
C PRO A 69 -3.92 3.59 24.00
N GLN A 70 -4.00 4.76 24.63
CA GLN A 70 -3.03 5.26 25.60
C GLN A 70 -3.65 5.12 26.99
N PHE A 71 -2.91 4.48 27.90
CA PHE A 71 -3.38 4.18 29.25
C PHE A 71 -2.69 5.10 30.26
N ALA A 72 -3.45 5.63 31.21
CA ALA A 72 -2.87 6.44 32.30
C ALA A 72 -1.93 5.60 33.20
N ASP A 73 -2.25 4.31 33.41
CA ASP A 73 -1.39 3.35 34.10
C ASP A 73 -0.60 2.51 33.09
N ALA A 74 0.72 2.63 33.15
CA ALA A 74 1.65 1.91 32.28
C ALA A 74 1.53 0.38 32.44
N ALA A 75 1.32 -0.12 33.66
CA ALA A 75 1.22 -1.56 33.90
C ALA A 75 -0.05 -2.15 33.25
N THR A 76 -1.17 -1.43 33.33
CA THR A 76 -2.40 -1.77 32.60
C THR A 76 -2.20 -1.72 31.10
N GLY A 77 -1.50 -0.70 30.59
CA GLY A 77 -1.15 -0.61 29.17
C GLY A 77 -0.34 -1.81 28.69
N GLU A 78 0.73 -2.18 29.38
CA GLU A 78 1.56 -3.34 29.04
C GLU A 78 0.75 -4.65 29.00
N ARG A 79 -0.09 -4.89 30.02
CA ARG A 79 -0.98 -6.07 30.04
C ARG A 79 -1.97 -6.03 28.88
N TRP A 80 -2.52 -4.87 28.54
CA TRP A 80 -3.46 -4.72 27.42
C TRP A 80 -2.77 -5.00 26.06
N TYR A 81 -1.56 -4.48 25.85
CA TYR A 81 -0.79 -4.75 24.62
C TYR A 81 -0.33 -6.22 24.54
N ALA A 82 -0.04 -6.87 25.67
CA ALA A 82 0.19 -8.32 25.72
C ALA A 82 -1.08 -9.10 25.31
N ALA A 83 -2.25 -8.73 25.85
CA ALA A 83 -3.54 -9.33 25.48
C ALA A 83 -3.87 -9.11 23.99
N ARG A 84 -3.60 -7.92 23.44
CA ARG A 84 -3.76 -7.65 21.99
C ARG A 84 -2.86 -8.55 21.15
N ARG A 85 -1.59 -8.71 21.51
CA ARG A 85 -0.66 -9.61 20.81
C ARG A 85 -1.15 -11.06 20.85
N ARG A 86 -1.71 -11.49 21.97
CA ARG A 86 -2.36 -12.81 22.10
C ARG A 86 -3.62 -12.93 21.24
N ALA A 87 -4.45 -11.90 21.16
CA ALA A 87 -5.63 -11.88 20.29
C ALA A 87 -5.23 -11.99 18.80
N LEU A 88 -4.22 -11.23 18.36
CA LEU A 88 -3.65 -11.32 17.01
C LEU A 88 -3.13 -12.72 16.71
N ASP A 89 -2.40 -13.32 17.65
CA ASP A 89 -1.88 -14.69 17.55
C ASP A 89 -2.99 -15.75 17.43
N LEU A 90 -4.08 -15.63 18.20
CA LEU A 90 -5.23 -16.53 18.11
C LEU A 90 -5.93 -16.43 16.76
N VAL A 91 -6.10 -15.22 16.23
CA VAL A 91 -6.66 -15.00 14.89
C VAL A 91 -5.74 -15.55 13.81
N LEU A 92 -4.42 -15.35 13.94
CA LEU A 92 -3.46 -15.88 12.98
C LEU A 92 -3.39 -17.41 13.00
N ALA A 93 -3.53 -18.02 14.18
CA ALA A 93 -3.67 -19.47 14.31
C ALA A 93 -4.94 -19.98 13.62
N ALA A 94 -6.07 -19.28 13.81
CA ALA A 94 -7.31 -19.60 13.12
C ALA A 94 -7.17 -19.54 11.59
N VAL A 95 -6.41 -18.57 11.06
CA VAL A 95 -6.04 -18.50 9.63
C VAL A 95 -5.20 -19.70 9.23
N ALA A 96 -4.11 -20.00 9.97
CA ALA A 96 -3.18 -21.09 9.69
C ALA A 96 -3.87 -22.48 9.69
N ASP A 97 -4.86 -22.68 10.56
CA ASP A 97 -5.60 -23.95 10.69
C ASP A 97 -6.84 -24.01 9.78
N SER A 98 -7.17 -22.93 9.08
CA SER A 98 -8.33 -22.87 8.19
C SER A 98 -8.05 -23.53 6.83
N PRO A 99 -9.11 -23.94 6.09
CA PRO A 99 -8.98 -24.29 4.67
C PRO A 99 -8.55 -23.10 3.81
N TRP A 100 -8.74 -21.87 4.29
CA TRP A 100 -8.42 -20.63 3.59
C TRP A 100 -6.92 -20.30 3.59
N ARG A 101 -6.11 -20.96 4.41
CA ARG A 101 -4.66 -20.72 4.48
C ARG A 101 -3.95 -20.81 3.12
N ALA A 102 -4.48 -21.61 2.19
CA ALA A 102 -3.93 -21.77 0.86
C ALA A 102 -4.23 -20.57 -0.08
N HIS A 103 -5.09 -19.65 0.36
CA HIS A 103 -5.55 -18.50 -0.40
C HIS A 103 -5.15 -17.17 0.23
N LEU A 104 -4.49 -17.20 1.40
CA LEU A 104 -4.19 -16.01 2.19
C LEU A 104 -2.68 -15.85 2.32
N VAL A 105 -2.16 -14.80 1.70
CA VAL A 105 -0.75 -14.43 1.76
C VAL A 105 -0.60 -13.26 2.72
N LEU A 106 -0.07 -13.54 3.91
CA LEU A 106 0.22 -12.53 4.91
C LEU A 106 1.21 -11.49 4.36
N ARG A 107 0.95 -10.22 4.64
CA ARG A 107 1.85 -9.11 4.35
C ARG A 107 1.83 -8.11 5.51
N GLY A 108 2.49 -6.96 5.32
CA GLY A 108 2.33 -5.82 6.21
C GLY A 108 3.06 -5.94 7.53
N SER A 109 2.50 -5.30 8.55
CA SER A 109 3.23 -4.91 9.78
C SER A 109 3.66 -6.09 10.66
N VAL A 110 2.91 -7.20 10.66
CA VAL A 110 3.29 -8.42 11.38
C VAL A 110 4.62 -8.99 10.87
N LEU A 111 4.81 -9.05 9.54
CA LEU A 111 6.05 -9.57 8.98
C LEU A 111 7.25 -8.69 9.31
N LEU A 112 7.07 -7.36 9.26
CA LEU A 112 8.10 -6.42 9.68
C LEU A 112 8.50 -6.65 11.13
N ARG A 113 7.54 -6.90 12.02
CA ARG A 113 7.82 -7.22 13.41
C ARG A 113 8.60 -8.53 13.59
N VAL A 114 8.28 -9.56 12.80
CA VAL A 114 9.05 -10.81 12.78
C VAL A 114 10.49 -10.58 12.30
N TRP A 115 10.70 -9.69 11.34
CA TRP A 115 12.00 -9.49 10.71
C TRP A 115 12.94 -8.54 11.46
N TYR A 116 12.37 -7.54 12.14
CA TYR A 116 13.11 -6.41 12.73
C TYR A 116 12.85 -6.21 14.22
N GLY A 117 11.96 -7.01 14.84
CA GLY A 117 11.67 -6.92 16.26
C GLY A 117 11.23 -5.51 16.67
N THR A 118 11.84 -4.97 17.73
CA THR A 118 11.52 -3.65 18.27
C THR A 118 11.88 -2.48 17.36
N ALA A 119 12.68 -2.70 16.30
CA ALA A 119 12.92 -1.68 15.28
C ALA A 119 11.73 -1.52 14.32
N ALA A 120 10.82 -2.50 14.24
CA ALA A 120 9.54 -2.31 13.57
C ALA A 120 8.50 -1.80 14.56
N ARG A 121 7.59 -0.95 14.07
CA ARG A 121 6.39 -0.54 14.81
C ARG A 121 5.56 -1.75 15.23
N GLU A 122 4.82 -1.60 16.33
CA GLU A 122 3.87 -2.63 16.76
C GLU A 122 2.81 -2.86 15.66
N PRO A 123 2.48 -4.13 15.34
CA PRO A 123 1.48 -4.43 14.32
C PRO A 123 0.10 -3.85 14.64
N GLY A 124 -0.53 -3.26 13.62
CA GLY A 124 -1.86 -2.66 13.71
C GLY A 124 -2.98 -3.67 13.50
N ASP A 125 -2.75 -4.54 12.52
CA ASP A 125 -3.71 -5.30 11.73
C ASP A 125 -3.02 -6.55 11.15
N LEU A 126 -3.82 -7.43 10.56
CA LEU A 126 -3.38 -8.56 9.74
C LEU A 126 -3.74 -8.29 8.27
N ASP A 127 -2.74 -8.01 7.43
CA ASP A 127 -2.96 -7.77 6.01
C ASP A 127 -2.78 -9.04 5.18
N PHE A 128 -3.71 -9.33 4.28
CA PHE A 128 -3.66 -10.48 3.38
C PHE A 128 -3.89 -10.09 1.92
N VAL A 129 -3.04 -10.62 1.04
CA VAL A 129 -3.38 -10.75 -0.38
C VAL A 129 -4.16 -12.04 -0.57
N VAL A 130 -5.32 -11.95 -1.23
CA VAL A 130 -6.16 -13.10 -1.57
C VAL A 130 -5.72 -13.69 -2.92
N GLU A 131 -5.43 -14.98 -2.93
CA GLU A 131 -5.08 -15.75 -4.13
C GLU A 131 -6.12 -16.83 -4.45
N PRO A 132 -6.32 -17.18 -5.73
CA PRO A 132 -5.73 -16.59 -6.93
C PRO A 132 -6.25 -15.16 -7.22
N ALA A 133 -5.55 -14.41 -8.08
CA ALA A 133 -5.89 -13.02 -8.41
C ALA A 133 -7.24 -12.86 -9.15
N ASP A 134 -7.84 -13.94 -9.66
CA ASP A 134 -9.21 -13.94 -10.19
C ASP A 134 -10.27 -14.15 -9.11
N TRP A 135 -9.88 -14.34 -7.84
CA TRP A 135 -10.81 -14.28 -6.71
C TRP A 135 -11.34 -12.87 -6.53
N ARG A 136 -12.66 -12.71 -6.73
CA ARG A 136 -13.35 -11.44 -6.63
C ARG A 136 -13.94 -11.21 -5.26
N LEU A 137 -13.95 -9.95 -4.82
CA LEU A 137 -14.59 -9.53 -3.58
C LEU A 137 -16.06 -9.99 -3.50
N GLU A 138 -16.76 -9.94 -4.64
CA GLU A 138 -18.19 -10.29 -4.75
C GLU A 138 -18.48 -11.80 -4.68
N ASP A 139 -17.46 -12.66 -4.78
CA ASP A 139 -17.66 -14.11 -4.77
C ASP A 139 -18.28 -14.57 -3.45
N GLU A 140 -19.27 -15.48 -3.47
CA GLU A 140 -19.89 -16.01 -2.25
C GLU A 140 -18.89 -16.65 -1.27
N ARG A 141 -17.79 -17.20 -1.81
CA ARG A 141 -16.71 -17.77 -0.99
C ARG A 141 -16.03 -16.73 -0.10
N THR A 142 -16.08 -15.45 -0.45
CA THR A 142 -15.54 -14.36 0.35
C THR A 142 -16.30 -14.22 1.67
N GLY A 143 -17.63 -14.13 1.63
CA GLY A 143 -18.44 -14.08 2.85
C GLY A 143 -18.23 -15.31 3.74
N ARG A 144 -18.22 -16.51 3.14
CA ARG A 144 -17.94 -17.77 3.87
C ARG A 144 -16.58 -17.78 4.53
N MET A 145 -15.55 -17.23 3.87
CA MET A 145 -14.21 -17.13 4.43
C MET A 145 -14.18 -16.24 5.67
N LEU A 146 -14.74 -15.04 5.58
CA LEU A 146 -14.73 -14.07 6.69
C LEU A 146 -15.48 -14.61 7.91
N ASP A 147 -16.68 -15.16 7.70
CA ASP A 147 -17.49 -15.76 8.77
C ASP A 147 -16.79 -16.96 9.42
N ASP A 148 -16.18 -17.84 8.60
CA ASP A 148 -15.47 -19.02 9.11
C ASP A 148 -14.22 -18.64 9.92
N LEU A 149 -13.44 -17.66 9.46
CA LEU A 149 -12.27 -17.16 10.18
C LEU A 149 -12.67 -16.56 11.54
N ALA A 150 -13.72 -15.73 11.58
CA ALA A 150 -14.21 -15.16 12.83
C ALA A 150 -14.65 -16.25 13.82
N ARG A 151 -15.45 -17.23 13.37
CA ARG A 151 -15.91 -18.34 14.21
C ARG A 151 -14.76 -19.22 14.71
N ARG A 152 -13.76 -19.51 13.86
CA ARG A 152 -12.58 -20.30 14.25
C ARG A 152 -11.74 -19.56 15.29
N ALA A 153 -11.56 -18.25 15.13
CA ALA A 153 -10.82 -17.43 16.08
C ALA A 153 -11.53 -17.36 17.45
N ASP A 154 -12.85 -17.17 17.46
CA ASP A 154 -13.68 -17.23 18.67
C ASP A 154 -13.57 -18.61 19.36
N LEU A 155 -13.82 -19.70 18.62
CA LEU A 155 -13.71 -21.06 19.16
C LEU A 155 -12.31 -21.34 19.72
N GLY A 156 -11.26 -21.00 18.96
CA GLY A 156 -9.87 -21.15 19.36
C GLY A 156 -9.54 -20.37 20.64
N SER A 157 -10.09 -19.17 20.81
CA SER A 157 -9.92 -18.37 22.03
C SER A 157 -10.58 -18.96 23.27
N ARG A 158 -11.62 -19.79 23.11
CA ARG A 158 -12.30 -20.48 24.22
C ARG A 158 -11.59 -21.75 24.64
N THR A 159 -10.90 -22.40 23.72
CA THR A 159 -10.18 -23.65 23.97
C THR A 159 -8.73 -23.44 24.34
N ALA A 160 -8.15 -22.30 23.98
CA ALA A 160 -6.78 -21.97 24.31
C ALA A 160 -6.63 -21.52 25.77
N ASP A 161 -5.48 -21.84 26.36
CA ASP A 161 -5.09 -21.30 27.66
C ASP A 161 -4.91 -19.78 27.58
N GLY A 162 -5.36 -19.10 28.64
CA GLY A 162 -5.30 -17.64 28.83
C GLY A 162 -6.68 -16.98 28.89
N ASP A 163 -6.68 -15.66 29.07
CA ASP A 163 -7.87 -14.88 29.43
C ASP A 163 -8.49 -14.12 28.25
N VAL A 164 -7.85 -14.14 27.08
CA VAL A 164 -8.33 -13.46 25.88
C VAL A 164 -9.50 -14.24 25.26
N ARG A 165 -10.62 -13.57 25.02
CA ARG A 165 -11.80 -14.11 24.35
C ARG A 165 -12.15 -13.25 23.15
N LEU A 166 -12.22 -13.87 21.98
CA LEU A 166 -12.67 -13.26 20.73
C LEU A 166 -14.19 -13.46 20.56
N ASP A 167 -14.87 -12.52 19.92
CA ASP A 167 -16.32 -12.55 19.72
C ASP A 167 -16.67 -12.55 18.23
N ALA A 168 -16.99 -13.73 17.69
CA ALA A 168 -17.38 -13.86 16.30
C ALA A 168 -18.74 -13.21 16.00
N ARG A 169 -19.64 -13.15 16.97
CA ARG A 169 -20.98 -12.55 16.79
C ARG A 169 -20.92 -11.03 16.76
N GLY A 170 -19.95 -10.46 17.45
CA GLY A 170 -19.65 -9.03 17.43
C GLY A 170 -18.79 -8.59 16.23
N ALA A 171 -18.36 -9.52 15.37
CA ALA A 171 -17.53 -9.21 14.23
C ALA A 171 -18.27 -8.34 13.20
N VAL A 172 -17.55 -7.40 12.60
CA VAL A 172 -18.10 -6.50 11.58
C VAL A 172 -17.17 -6.42 10.39
N THR A 173 -17.75 -6.23 9.21
CA THR A 173 -17.01 -6.05 7.97
C THR A 173 -17.27 -4.67 7.38
N ASP A 174 -16.30 -4.18 6.63
CA ASP A 174 -16.41 -2.92 5.88
C ASP A 174 -15.62 -3.01 4.59
N GLU A 175 -16.03 -2.28 3.56
CA GLU A 175 -15.20 -2.12 2.36
C GLU A 175 -14.01 -1.23 2.69
N ILE A 176 -12.91 -1.44 2.01
CA ILE A 176 -11.73 -0.58 2.11
C ILE A 176 -11.14 -0.37 0.73
N TRP A 177 -10.42 0.75 0.56
CA TRP A 177 -9.73 1.09 -0.70
C TRP A 177 -10.68 1.20 -1.91
N THR A 178 -11.92 1.65 -1.68
CA THR A 178 -12.95 1.84 -2.73
C THR A 178 -12.61 2.90 -3.78
N TYR A 179 -11.53 3.64 -3.57
CA TYR A 179 -10.99 4.71 -4.41
C TYR A 179 -9.59 4.36 -4.95
N ASP A 180 -9.08 3.16 -4.64
CA ASP A 180 -7.75 2.67 -4.99
C ASP A 180 -7.84 1.59 -6.09
N ARG A 181 -6.68 1.13 -6.55
CA ARG A 181 -6.48 0.21 -7.67
C ARG A 181 -7.13 -1.17 -7.50
N VAL A 182 -7.29 -1.66 -6.27
CA VAL A 182 -7.75 -3.03 -5.99
C VAL A 182 -8.79 -3.05 -4.87
N PRO A 183 -9.88 -3.82 -5.03
CA PRO A 183 -10.94 -3.88 -4.02
C PRO A 183 -10.44 -4.58 -2.76
N GLY A 184 -10.86 -4.06 -1.60
CA GLY A 184 -10.53 -4.65 -0.31
C GLY A 184 -11.73 -4.84 0.62
N ARG A 185 -11.55 -5.74 1.59
CA ARG A 185 -12.49 -5.99 2.68
C ARG A 185 -11.77 -6.00 4.01
N ARG A 186 -12.28 -5.25 4.96
CA ARG A 186 -11.87 -5.25 6.37
C ARG A 186 -12.80 -6.12 7.19
N LEU A 187 -12.25 -6.96 8.06
CA LEU A 187 -12.95 -7.70 9.09
C LEU A 187 -12.39 -7.28 10.46
N VAL A 188 -13.27 -6.88 11.37
CA VAL A 188 -12.91 -6.50 12.74
C VAL A 188 -13.58 -7.44 13.71
N ILE A 189 -12.78 -8.18 14.49
CA ILE A 189 -13.23 -9.14 15.49
C ILE A 189 -12.97 -8.56 16.88
N PRO A 190 -14.00 -8.23 17.68
CA PRO A 190 -13.82 -7.77 19.05
C PRO A 190 -13.18 -8.83 19.93
N TRP A 191 -12.47 -8.39 20.96
CA TRP A 191 -11.99 -9.25 22.03
C TRP A 191 -12.07 -8.59 23.40
N THR A 192 -12.11 -9.42 24.44
CA THR A 192 -12.01 -9.03 25.83
C THR A 192 -10.93 -9.85 26.52
N ALA A 193 -10.47 -9.36 27.67
CA ALA A 193 -9.61 -10.11 28.57
C ALA A 193 -9.93 -9.73 30.01
N GLU A 194 -9.86 -10.69 30.92
CA GLU A 194 -10.18 -10.48 32.33
C GLU A 194 -9.25 -9.42 32.95
N GLY A 195 -9.80 -8.54 33.79
CA GLY A 195 -9.03 -7.50 34.48
C GLY A 195 -8.49 -6.38 33.57
N LEU A 196 -8.91 -6.32 32.30
CA LEU A 196 -8.50 -5.27 31.35
C LEU A 196 -9.69 -4.43 30.85
N PRO A 197 -9.45 -3.15 30.49
CA PRO A 197 -10.46 -2.33 29.84
C PRO A 197 -11.04 -3.01 28.58
N PRO A 198 -12.38 -3.16 28.47
CA PRO A 198 -13.00 -3.86 27.35
C PRO A 198 -12.99 -3.01 26.07
N GLY A 199 -13.24 -3.64 24.93
CA GLY A 199 -13.30 -2.95 23.63
C GLY A 199 -12.02 -3.05 22.80
N GLY A 200 -11.21 -4.10 23.02
CA GLY A 200 -10.17 -4.46 22.08
C GLY A 200 -10.76 -5.06 20.80
N ALA A 201 -10.04 -4.92 19.68
CA ALA A 201 -10.39 -5.59 18.44
C ALA A 201 -9.14 -6.03 17.68
N VAL A 202 -9.27 -7.08 16.87
CA VAL A 202 -8.31 -7.47 15.84
C VAL A 202 -8.89 -7.10 14.49
N GLN A 203 -8.10 -6.40 13.69
CA GLN A 203 -8.44 -6.04 12.32
C GLN A 203 -7.71 -6.99 11.36
N LEU A 204 -8.42 -7.49 10.36
CA LEU A 204 -7.90 -8.23 9.22
C LEU A 204 -8.31 -7.49 7.95
N ASP A 205 -7.34 -7.16 7.10
CA ASP A 205 -7.56 -6.48 5.83
C ASP A 205 -7.21 -7.43 4.69
N PHE A 206 -8.15 -7.63 3.77
CA PHE A 206 -8.01 -8.53 2.62
C PHE A 206 -8.03 -7.71 1.34
N VAL A 207 -6.99 -7.83 0.52
CA VAL A 207 -6.95 -7.26 -0.82
C VAL A 207 -7.23 -8.35 -1.86
N PHE A 208 -8.12 -8.05 -2.79
CA PHE A 208 -8.54 -8.95 -3.88
C PHE A 208 -8.00 -8.42 -5.21
N ASN A 209 -7.85 -9.32 -6.18
CA ASN A 209 -7.37 -9.00 -7.53
C ASN A 209 -5.96 -8.39 -7.64
N GLU A 210 -5.23 -8.24 -6.53
CA GLU A 210 -3.84 -7.83 -6.51
C GLU A 210 -2.95 -8.96 -7.09
N PRO A 211 -2.22 -8.73 -8.19
CA PRO A 211 -1.28 -9.71 -8.70
C PRO A 211 -0.14 -9.94 -7.69
N LEU A 212 0.29 -11.20 -7.56
CA LEU A 212 1.44 -11.56 -6.74
C LEU A 212 2.65 -11.85 -7.66
N PRO A 213 3.54 -10.88 -7.92
CA PRO A 213 4.62 -11.03 -8.91
C PRO A 213 5.74 -11.99 -8.48
N THR A 214 5.81 -12.34 -7.19
CA THR A 214 6.67 -13.41 -6.68
C THR A 214 5.85 -14.34 -5.80
N PRO A 215 6.01 -15.67 -5.90
CA PRO A 215 5.25 -16.61 -5.08
C PRO A 215 5.34 -16.32 -3.58
N ALA A 216 4.25 -16.60 -2.86
CA ALA A 216 4.26 -16.58 -1.41
C ALA A 216 5.23 -17.64 -0.86
N VAL A 217 5.87 -17.34 0.27
CA VAL A 217 6.80 -18.24 0.95
C VAL A 217 6.23 -18.69 2.31
N PRO A 218 6.39 -19.98 2.69
CA PRO A 218 6.12 -20.40 4.06
C PRO A 218 6.99 -19.60 5.03
N THR A 219 6.37 -18.97 6.03
CA THR A 219 7.04 -18.15 7.02
C THR A 219 6.59 -18.56 8.41
N ALA A 220 7.57 -18.80 9.27
CA ALA A 220 7.35 -19.07 10.69
C ALA A 220 7.09 -17.76 11.43
N ILE A 221 5.94 -17.65 12.10
CA ILE A 221 5.56 -16.51 12.93
C ILE A 221 5.73 -16.93 14.40
N PRO A 222 6.70 -16.34 15.12
CA PRO A 222 6.87 -16.61 16.54
C PRO A 222 5.60 -16.32 17.33
N ARG A 223 5.29 -17.20 18.27
CA ARG A 223 4.15 -17.06 19.18
C ARG A 223 4.53 -16.09 20.29
N PRO A 224 3.59 -15.26 20.78
CA PRO A 224 3.83 -14.46 21.98
C PRO A 224 4.02 -15.40 23.19
N GLN A 225 4.81 -14.95 24.17
CA GLN A 225 5.03 -15.67 25.42
C GLN A 225 3.69 -15.96 26.13
N GLY A 226 3.50 -17.19 26.60
CA GLY A 226 2.25 -17.63 27.24
C GLY A 226 1.20 -18.16 26.26
N ALA A 227 1.55 -18.38 24.99
CA ALA A 227 0.75 -19.21 24.09
C ALA A 227 0.80 -20.68 24.55
N ALA A 228 -0.31 -21.42 24.38
CA ALA A 228 -0.42 -22.82 24.78
C ALA A 228 0.54 -23.77 24.03
N ASP A 229 1.01 -23.35 22.85
CA ASP A 229 2.06 -24.01 22.07
C ASP A 229 3.09 -22.95 21.68
N ASP A 230 4.35 -23.22 22.04
CA ASP A 230 5.51 -22.37 21.75
C ASP A 230 6.02 -22.57 20.30
N ALA A 231 5.50 -23.56 19.56
CA ALA A 231 5.84 -23.77 18.16
C ALA A 231 5.37 -22.59 17.28
N PRO A 232 6.23 -22.04 16.41
CA PRO A 232 5.84 -20.97 15.50
C PRO A 232 4.68 -21.37 14.56
N LEU A 233 3.78 -20.42 14.28
CA LEU A 233 2.76 -20.62 13.25
C LEU A 233 3.41 -20.62 11.87
N SER A 234 3.03 -21.57 11.00
CA SER A 234 3.44 -21.56 9.60
C SER A 234 2.36 -20.93 8.73
N VAL A 235 2.68 -19.81 8.09
CA VAL A 235 1.75 -19.08 7.21
C VAL A 235 2.38 -18.84 5.84
N ARG A 236 1.56 -18.69 4.80
CA ARG A 236 2.02 -18.16 3.51
C ARG A 236 2.21 -16.65 3.65
N ALA A 237 3.34 -16.13 3.21
CA ALA A 237 3.66 -14.72 3.38
C ALA A 237 4.42 -14.13 2.19
N ALA A 238 4.33 -12.82 2.05
CA ALA A 238 5.17 -12.06 1.14
C ALA A 238 6.64 -12.04 1.62
N THR A 239 7.56 -11.95 0.66
CA THR A 239 8.99 -11.77 0.99
C THR A 239 9.29 -10.33 1.39
N ARG A 240 10.40 -10.10 2.11
CA ARG A 240 10.91 -8.73 2.40
C ARG A 240 11.03 -7.88 1.14
N VAL A 241 11.51 -8.48 0.05
CA VAL A 241 11.75 -7.80 -1.22
C VAL A 241 10.42 -7.36 -1.86
N LEU A 242 9.40 -8.23 -1.85
CA LEU A 242 8.06 -7.87 -2.34
C LEU A 242 7.40 -6.81 -1.44
N SER A 243 7.55 -6.93 -0.12
CA SER A 243 7.08 -5.90 0.81
C SER A 243 7.70 -4.53 0.52
N LEU A 244 9.00 -4.47 0.23
CA LEU A 244 9.65 -3.22 -0.16
C LEU A 244 9.08 -2.67 -1.47
N ALA A 245 8.92 -3.51 -2.49
CA ALA A 245 8.37 -3.10 -3.78
C ALA A 245 6.96 -2.47 -3.62
N TRP A 246 6.09 -3.07 -2.82
CA TRP A 246 4.77 -2.51 -2.53
C TRP A 246 4.82 -1.20 -1.74
N LYS A 247 5.74 -1.07 -0.77
CA LYS A 247 5.90 0.20 -0.05
C LYS A 247 6.31 1.33 -1.00
N ILE A 248 7.18 1.06 -1.98
CA ILE A 248 7.51 2.04 -3.03
C ILE A 248 6.32 2.36 -3.92
N LEU A 249 5.51 1.35 -4.26
CA LEU A 249 4.27 1.55 -5.00
C LEU A 249 3.32 2.51 -4.28
N TRP A 250 3.02 2.28 -3.00
CA TRP A 250 2.10 3.13 -2.24
C TRP A 250 2.63 4.55 -2.07
N LEU A 251 3.93 4.69 -1.78
CA LEU A 251 4.55 6.02 -1.64
C LEU A 251 4.54 6.84 -2.94
N ALA A 252 4.52 6.18 -4.11
CA ALA A 252 4.51 6.85 -5.40
C ALA A 252 3.10 7.07 -5.96
N GLY A 253 2.20 6.09 -5.78
CA GLY A 253 0.90 6.03 -6.45
C GLY A 253 -0.27 6.51 -5.62
N ASP A 254 -0.20 6.40 -4.29
CA ASP A 254 -1.34 6.74 -3.45
C ASP A 254 -1.50 8.26 -3.37
N ILE A 255 -2.75 8.72 -3.43
CA ILE A 255 -3.11 10.13 -3.25
C ILE A 255 -2.75 10.61 -1.83
N HIS A 256 -2.73 9.69 -0.86
CA HIS A 256 -2.44 9.95 0.55
C HIS A 256 -1.32 9.04 1.06
N PRO A 257 -0.05 9.29 0.68
CA PRO A 257 1.06 8.46 1.15
C PRO A 257 1.21 8.56 2.68
N GLU A 258 1.22 7.42 3.36
CA GLU A 258 1.27 7.39 4.83
C GLU A 258 2.70 7.27 5.38
N ALA A 259 2.99 7.96 6.48
CA ALA A 259 4.28 7.92 7.18
C ALA A 259 4.71 6.53 7.64
N LYS A 260 3.73 5.65 7.93
CA LYS A 260 4.02 4.26 8.27
C LYS A 260 4.68 3.53 7.09
N ASP A 261 4.32 3.86 5.86
CA ASP A 261 4.85 3.21 4.67
C ASP A 261 6.25 3.69 4.36
N LEU A 262 6.54 4.98 4.56
CA LEU A 262 7.89 5.51 4.47
C LEU A 262 8.81 4.92 5.56
N TYR A 263 8.33 4.84 6.80
CA TYR A 263 9.05 4.20 7.91
C TYR A 263 9.42 2.76 7.57
N ASP A 264 8.42 1.97 7.16
CA ASP A 264 8.57 0.55 6.81
C ASP A 264 9.50 0.37 5.58
N ALA A 265 9.41 1.25 4.57
CA ALA A 265 10.24 1.24 3.37
C ALA A 265 11.71 1.49 3.69
N VAL A 266 12.02 2.47 4.54
CA VAL A 266 13.39 2.78 4.96
C VAL A 266 14.00 1.59 5.70
N LEU A 267 13.25 0.99 6.64
CA LEU A 267 13.70 -0.18 7.39
C LEU A 267 14.02 -1.38 6.48
N LEU A 268 13.17 -1.62 5.47
CA LEU A 268 13.37 -2.67 4.49
C LEU A 268 14.54 -2.37 3.53
N ALA A 269 14.67 -1.13 3.06
CA ALA A 269 15.67 -0.75 2.06
C ALA A 269 17.09 -0.68 2.64
N GLU A 270 17.24 -0.30 3.91
CA GLU A 270 18.54 -0.26 4.58
C GLU A 270 19.01 -1.62 5.10
N ASP A 271 18.16 -2.65 5.11
CA ASP A 271 18.57 -4.00 5.45
C ASP A 271 19.50 -4.57 4.35
N PRO A 272 20.79 -4.86 4.65
CA PRO A 272 21.73 -5.34 3.64
C PRO A 272 21.37 -6.70 3.05
N ARG A 273 20.44 -7.44 3.66
CA ARG A 273 19.89 -8.72 3.16
C ARG A 273 18.78 -8.52 2.14
N VAL A 274 18.27 -7.30 2.01
CA VAL A 274 17.20 -6.95 1.06
C VAL A 274 17.83 -6.23 -0.12
N ARG A 275 17.75 -6.84 -1.30
CA ARG A 275 18.06 -6.18 -2.56
C ARG A 275 16.84 -6.23 -3.44
N LEU A 276 16.30 -5.06 -3.79
CA LEU A 276 15.16 -4.94 -4.67
C LEU A 276 15.61 -5.06 -6.13
N PRO A 277 15.20 -6.10 -6.88
CA PRO A 277 15.43 -6.15 -8.31
C PRO A 277 14.53 -5.13 -9.00
N PHE A 278 15.09 -4.42 -9.98
CA PHE A 278 14.33 -3.46 -10.80
C PHE A 278 13.11 -4.12 -11.45
N ASP A 279 13.24 -5.35 -11.96
CA ASP A 279 12.14 -6.03 -12.66
C ASP A 279 10.97 -6.33 -11.73
N LEU A 280 11.26 -6.65 -10.46
CA LEU A 280 10.22 -6.84 -9.46
C LEU A 280 9.54 -5.51 -9.11
N LEU A 281 10.33 -4.44 -8.94
CA LEU A 281 9.78 -3.10 -8.76
C LEU A 281 8.88 -2.73 -9.96
N ARG A 282 9.34 -2.91 -11.19
CA ARG A 282 8.54 -2.62 -12.38
C ARG A 282 7.26 -3.47 -12.46
N ALA A 283 7.33 -4.73 -12.03
CA ALA A 283 6.20 -5.66 -12.05
C ALA A 283 5.05 -5.23 -11.13
N VAL A 284 5.34 -4.71 -9.93
CA VAL A 284 4.28 -4.22 -9.02
C VAL A 284 3.58 -2.97 -9.56
N PHE A 285 4.25 -2.19 -10.40
CA PHE A 285 3.69 -1.00 -11.05
C PHE A 285 2.86 -1.29 -12.32
N ARG A 286 2.87 -2.53 -12.82
CA ARG A 286 2.18 -2.87 -14.08
C ARG A 286 0.67 -2.76 -13.93
N GLY A 287 0.02 -2.06 -14.86
CA GLY A 287 -1.44 -1.88 -14.88
C GLY A 287 -1.99 -0.97 -13.78
N VAL A 288 -1.14 -0.39 -12.93
CA VAL A 288 -1.52 0.57 -11.89
C VAL A 288 -2.11 1.84 -12.52
N ASP A 289 -3.17 2.38 -11.92
CA ASP A 289 -3.88 3.60 -12.35
C ASP A 289 -4.19 3.62 -13.84
N HIS A 290 -4.85 2.55 -14.31
CA HIS A 290 -5.17 2.36 -15.72
C HIS A 290 -3.92 2.44 -16.63
N GLY A 291 -2.84 1.82 -16.16
CA GLY A 291 -1.55 1.76 -16.85
C GLY A 291 -0.80 3.09 -16.88
N TYR A 292 -1.04 4.01 -15.92
CA TYR A 292 -0.31 5.27 -15.83
C TYR A 292 1.20 5.02 -15.79
N TYR A 293 1.67 4.14 -14.91
CA TYR A 293 3.08 3.82 -14.77
C TYR A 293 3.62 2.94 -15.90
N ASP A 294 2.77 2.40 -16.78
CA ASP A 294 3.24 1.70 -17.98
C ASP A 294 3.79 2.66 -19.05
N ARG A 295 3.38 3.94 -18.97
CA ARG A 295 3.80 5.02 -19.87
C ARG A 295 4.52 6.17 -19.15
N ASN A 296 4.47 6.24 -17.83
CA ASN A 296 5.16 7.23 -16.99
C ASN A 296 6.19 6.54 -16.09
N PRO A 297 7.48 6.62 -16.39
CA PRO A 297 8.52 6.00 -15.57
C PRO A 297 8.57 6.55 -14.14
N LEU A 298 8.67 5.65 -13.15
CA LEU A 298 9.12 6.01 -11.82
C LEU A 298 10.63 6.28 -11.89
N LEU A 299 11.04 7.50 -11.55
CA LEU A 299 12.43 7.91 -11.52
C LEU A 299 12.85 8.14 -10.07
N LEU A 300 14.11 7.84 -9.77
CA LEU A 300 14.66 8.10 -8.44
C LEU A 300 14.87 9.61 -8.20
N ASP A 301 15.14 10.38 -9.26
CA ASP A 301 15.20 11.84 -9.25
C ASP A 301 13.83 12.44 -8.89
N GLY A 302 13.79 13.29 -7.87
CA GLY A 302 12.56 13.90 -7.34
C GLY A 302 11.79 13.04 -6.33
N PHE A 303 11.84 11.70 -6.45
CA PHE A 303 11.06 10.78 -5.61
C PHE A 303 11.27 11.01 -4.11
N GLY A 304 12.52 11.11 -3.65
CA GLY A 304 12.81 11.32 -2.23
C GLY A 304 12.30 12.64 -1.67
N TYR A 305 12.31 13.70 -2.50
CA TYR A 305 11.78 15.01 -2.11
C TYR A 305 10.25 14.99 -2.08
N GLU A 306 9.61 14.40 -3.10
CA GLU A 306 8.15 14.28 -3.16
C GLU A 306 7.62 13.45 -2.00
N VAL A 307 8.17 12.26 -1.78
CA VAL A 307 7.78 11.38 -0.67
C VAL A 307 8.05 12.04 0.68
N GLY A 308 9.23 12.66 0.86
CA GLY A 308 9.57 13.33 2.12
C GLY A 308 8.62 14.46 2.50
N ASN A 309 8.10 15.21 1.51
CA ASN A 309 7.22 16.36 1.74
C ASN A 309 5.72 16.03 1.73
N SER A 310 5.31 14.97 1.04
CA SER A 310 3.90 14.56 0.95
C SER A 310 3.44 13.67 2.10
N THR A 311 4.39 13.10 2.85
CA THR A 311 4.11 12.16 3.93
C THR A 311 3.74 12.87 5.24
N ASP A 312 2.52 12.63 5.75
CA ASP A 312 2.06 13.21 7.02
C ASP A 312 2.53 12.41 8.25
N TRP A 313 3.49 12.97 8.99
CA TRP A 313 4.02 12.40 10.22
C TRP A 313 3.13 12.62 11.45
N SER A 314 2.16 13.53 11.39
CA SER A 314 1.30 13.85 12.52
C SER A 314 0.38 12.67 12.87
N GLU A 315 -0.24 12.04 11.87
CA GLU A 315 -1.08 10.84 12.04
C GLU A 315 -0.27 9.64 12.55
N PHE A 316 0.97 9.48 12.06
CA PHE A 316 1.87 8.45 12.55
C PHE A 316 2.23 8.65 14.02
N THR A 317 2.54 9.88 14.42
CA THR A 317 2.89 10.23 15.80
C THR A 317 1.72 9.98 16.76
N LYS A 318 0.48 10.27 16.34
CA LYS A 318 -0.73 9.96 17.14
C LYS A 318 -0.85 8.46 17.41
N ALA A 319 -0.56 7.63 16.41
CA ALA A 319 -0.66 6.18 16.51
C ALA A 319 0.52 5.55 17.25
N TYR A 320 1.72 6.13 17.17
CA TYR A 320 2.96 5.56 17.70
C TYR A 320 3.82 6.61 18.44
N PRO A 321 3.34 7.20 19.54
CA PRO A 321 4.02 8.31 20.21
C PRO A 321 5.39 7.95 20.82
N GLY A 322 5.65 6.66 21.05
CA GLY A 322 6.91 6.15 21.61
C GLY A 322 7.97 5.80 20.57
N LEU A 323 7.65 5.84 19.27
CA LEU A 323 8.65 5.64 18.23
C LEU A 323 9.31 6.98 17.90
N PRO A 324 10.64 7.00 17.67
CA PRO A 324 11.26 8.19 17.13
C PRO A 324 10.63 8.46 15.76
N VAL A 325 10.06 9.64 15.58
CA VAL A 325 9.73 10.15 14.24
C VAL A 325 11.07 10.13 13.49
N PRO A 326 11.20 9.37 12.39
CA PRO A 326 12.37 9.46 11.54
C PRO A 326 12.66 10.92 11.26
N ALA A 327 13.94 11.28 11.24
CA ALA A 327 14.32 12.62 10.84
C ALA A 327 13.67 12.96 9.49
N LEU A 328 13.50 14.26 9.21
CA LEU A 328 12.98 14.77 7.93
C LEU A 328 13.74 14.25 6.69
N ASP A 329 14.80 13.46 6.87
CA ASP A 329 15.62 12.83 5.85
C ASP A 329 15.12 11.44 5.37
N GLY A 330 13.98 10.93 5.87
CA GLY A 330 13.48 9.58 5.52
C GLY A 330 13.42 9.33 4.00
N GLY A 331 12.95 10.31 3.22
CA GLY A 331 12.93 10.22 1.76
C GLY A 331 14.35 10.16 1.13
N GLN A 332 15.32 10.89 1.68
CA GLN A 332 16.71 10.87 1.21
C GLN A 332 17.41 9.54 1.54
N ARG A 333 17.14 8.99 2.73
CA ARG A 333 17.63 7.67 3.14
C ARG A 333 17.08 6.59 2.22
N LEU A 334 15.78 6.63 1.93
CA LEU A 334 15.14 5.71 1.00
C LEU A 334 15.76 5.79 -0.40
N VAL A 335 15.93 7.00 -0.94
CA VAL A 335 16.58 7.21 -2.25
C VAL A 335 17.99 6.62 -2.28
N ARG A 336 18.80 6.88 -1.25
CA ARG A 336 20.17 6.37 -1.17
C ARG A 336 20.19 4.84 -1.14
N ALA A 337 19.31 4.23 -0.35
CA ALA A 337 19.21 2.77 -0.25
C ALA A 337 18.71 2.13 -1.55
N LEU A 338 17.85 2.83 -2.31
CA LEU A 338 17.33 2.36 -3.59
C LEU A 338 18.28 2.59 -4.78
N ALA A 339 19.30 3.44 -4.66
CA ALA A 339 20.22 3.75 -5.75
C ALA A 339 20.77 2.52 -6.50
N PRO A 340 21.15 1.40 -5.83
CA PRO A 340 21.58 0.18 -6.54
C PRO A 340 20.49 -0.47 -7.41
N THR A 341 19.20 -0.33 -7.04
CA THR A 341 18.06 -0.84 -7.83
C THR A 341 17.97 -0.13 -9.19
N PHE A 342 18.28 1.17 -9.20
CA PHE A 342 18.23 2.05 -10.37
C PHE A 342 19.59 2.21 -11.06
N ALA A 343 20.64 1.53 -10.58
CA ALA A 343 21.94 1.57 -11.22
C ALA A 343 21.87 1.03 -12.65
N LEU A 344 22.59 1.70 -13.55
CA LEU A 344 22.66 1.41 -14.97
C LEU A 344 24.13 1.27 -15.36
N ASP A 345 24.45 0.28 -16.19
CA ASP A 345 25.80 0.12 -16.71
C ASP A 345 26.04 1.19 -17.80
N GLY A 346 26.85 2.21 -17.47
CA GLY A 346 27.02 3.43 -18.27
C GLY A 346 27.95 3.29 -19.48
N ALA A 347 27.66 2.39 -20.41
CA ALA A 347 28.54 2.13 -21.55
C ALA A 347 28.29 3.02 -22.78
N ASP A 348 27.13 3.68 -22.90
CA ASP A 348 26.64 4.14 -24.21
C ASP A 348 26.75 5.66 -24.45
N GLY A 349 27.36 6.44 -23.54
CA GLY A 349 27.45 7.91 -23.66
C GLY A 349 26.10 8.65 -23.51
N GLU A 350 25.02 7.91 -23.26
CA GLU A 350 23.67 8.42 -23.00
C GLU A 350 23.53 8.98 -21.59
N SER A 351 22.58 9.90 -21.41
CA SER A 351 22.26 10.39 -20.07
C SER A 351 21.66 9.27 -19.21
N ALA A 352 21.93 9.30 -17.91
CA ALA A 352 21.32 8.38 -16.95
C ALA A 352 19.77 8.45 -16.97
N ARG A 353 19.22 9.63 -17.26
CA ARG A 353 17.77 9.83 -17.35
C ARG A 353 17.18 9.10 -18.56
N TYR A 354 17.79 9.22 -19.73
CA TYR A 354 17.36 8.50 -20.93
C TYR A 354 17.38 6.99 -20.69
N LEU A 355 18.49 6.48 -20.17
CA LEU A 355 18.65 5.05 -19.91
C LEU A 355 17.64 4.52 -18.87
N SER A 356 17.28 5.34 -17.86
CA SER A 356 16.23 5.01 -16.90
C SER A 356 14.85 4.91 -17.57
N TYR A 357 14.52 5.85 -18.46
CA TYR A 357 13.29 5.79 -19.26
C TYR A 357 13.28 4.54 -20.14
N ALA A 358 14.36 4.28 -20.88
CA ALA A 358 14.45 3.14 -21.79
C ALA A 358 14.28 1.81 -21.06
N ARG A 359 14.93 1.65 -19.89
CA ARG A 359 14.80 0.45 -19.06
C ARG A 359 13.36 0.27 -18.55
N TRP A 360 12.73 1.33 -18.07
CA TRP A 360 11.35 1.26 -17.55
C TRP A 360 10.31 0.97 -18.65
N LEU A 361 10.50 1.58 -19.82
CA LEU A 361 9.60 1.52 -20.97
C LEU A 361 9.91 0.32 -21.90
N ALA A 362 10.81 -0.59 -21.51
CA ALA A 362 11.13 -1.77 -22.33
C ALA A 362 9.87 -2.58 -22.74
N PRO A 363 8.90 -2.87 -21.85
CA PRO A 363 7.67 -3.58 -22.28
C PRO A 363 6.87 -2.82 -23.35
N LEU A 364 6.67 -1.51 -23.19
CA LEU A 364 5.99 -0.69 -24.19
C LEU A 364 6.78 -0.62 -25.51
N THR A 365 8.09 -0.62 -25.42
CA THR A 365 8.98 -0.67 -26.59
C THR A 365 8.81 -1.98 -27.36
N ASP A 366 8.75 -3.12 -26.67
CA ASP A 366 8.54 -4.44 -27.31
C ASP A 366 7.17 -4.55 -28.00
N GLU A 367 6.11 -4.01 -27.38
CA GLU A 367 4.80 -3.87 -28.01
C GLU A 367 4.86 -2.98 -29.27
N CYS A 368 5.60 -1.87 -29.20
CA CYS A 368 5.78 -0.97 -30.33
C CYS A 368 6.66 -1.56 -31.43
N ARG A 369 7.64 -2.42 -31.12
CA ARG A 369 8.40 -3.18 -32.13
C ARG A 369 7.50 -4.12 -32.91
N THR A 370 6.58 -4.80 -32.22
CA THR A 370 5.56 -5.65 -32.86
C THR A 370 4.65 -4.82 -33.76
N THR A 371 4.23 -3.64 -33.29
CA THR A 371 3.42 -2.69 -34.07
C THR A 371 4.17 -2.17 -35.29
N TYR A 372 5.46 -1.86 -35.14
CA TYR A 372 6.34 -1.41 -36.22
C TYR A 372 6.51 -2.47 -37.30
N ALA A 373 6.69 -3.73 -36.92
CA ALA A 373 6.78 -4.84 -37.87
C ALA A 373 5.51 -5.01 -38.72
N ALA A 374 4.34 -4.70 -38.14
CA ALA A 374 3.04 -4.85 -38.80
C ALA A 374 2.64 -3.65 -39.68
N GLY A 375 3.00 -2.42 -39.27
CA GLY A 375 2.49 -1.19 -39.91
C GLY A 375 3.49 -0.04 -40.02
N GLY A 376 4.78 -0.30 -39.76
CA GLY A 376 5.85 0.69 -39.79
C GLY A 376 5.72 1.79 -38.73
N LEU A 377 6.50 2.86 -38.90
CA LEU A 377 6.50 4.01 -38.00
C LEU A 377 5.12 4.66 -37.81
N PRO A 378 4.27 4.85 -38.86
CA PRO A 378 2.95 5.46 -38.67
C PRO A 378 2.07 4.73 -37.65
N ALA A 379 2.07 3.40 -37.66
CA ALA A 379 1.30 2.60 -36.71
C ALA A 379 1.82 2.73 -35.26
N VAL A 380 3.14 2.88 -35.08
CA VAL A 380 3.74 3.15 -33.77
C VAL A 380 3.31 4.51 -33.26
N LEU A 381 3.41 5.55 -34.09
CA LEU A 381 3.02 6.91 -33.72
C LEU A 381 1.52 6.99 -33.40
N GLU A 382 0.68 6.29 -34.17
CA GLU A 382 -0.73 6.12 -33.86
C GLU A 382 -0.94 5.51 -32.47
N ARG A 383 -0.33 4.35 -32.19
CA ARG A 383 -0.44 3.67 -30.90
C ARG A 383 -0.02 4.57 -29.74
N LEU A 384 1.13 5.23 -29.86
CA LEU A 384 1.65 6.12 -28.80
C LEU A 384 0.73 7.32 -28.59
N PHE A 385 0.18 7.90 -29.66
CA PHE A 385 -0.71 9.05 -29.60
C PHE A 385 -2.06 8.69 -28.97
N THR A 386 -2.72 7.64 -29.46
CA THR A 386 -4.03 7.20 -28.97
C THR A 386 -3.95 6.56 -27.59
N GLY A 387 -2.78 6.00 -27.24
CA GLY A 387 -2.46 5.53 -25.89
C GLY A 387 -2.11 6.64 -24.90
N HIS A 388 -2.16 7.91 -25.33
CA HIS A 388 -1.83 9.08 -24.52
C HIS A 388 -0.44 8.98 -23.86
N VAL A 389 0.54 8.45 -24.61
CA VAL A 389 1.91 8.32 -24.11
C VAL A 389 2.55 9.72 -24.01
N PRO A 390 3.13 10.08 -22.84
CA PRO A 390 3.74 11.38 -22.63
C PRO A 390 4.88 11.66 -23.63
N PRO A 391 5.14 12.93 -23.99
CA PRO A 391 6.17 13.30 -24.97
C PRO A 391 7.54 12.65 -24.73
N ALA A 392 8.07 12.71 -23.50
CA ALA A 392 9.36 12.09 -23.16
C ALA A 392 9.37 10.57 -23.40
N SER A 393 8.34 9.87 -22.94
CA SER A 393 8.21 8.42 -23.14
C SER A 393 8.04 8.06 -24.61
N ALA A 394 7.28 8.85 -25.37
CA ALA A 394 7.08 8.65 -26.80
C ALA A 394 8.39 8.85 -27.59
N LEU A 395 9.20 9.85 -27.24
CA LEU A 395 10.53 10.07 -27.83
C LEU A 395 11.46 8.89 -27.57
N VAL A 396 11.51 8.40 -26.32
CA VAL A 396 12.33 7.24 -25.95
C VAL A 396 11.88 5.99 -26.69
N VAL A 397 10.59 5.64 -26.65
CA VAL A 397 10.07 4.45 -27.30
C VAL A 397 10.29 4.50 -28.81
N THR A 398 10.03 5.65 -29.46
CA THR A 398 10.24 5.82 -30.89
C THR A 398 11.71 5.61 -31.26
N ARG A 399 12.63 6.20 -30.49
CA ARG A 399 14.07 6.01 -30.69
C ARG A 399 14.49 4.55 -30.50
N GLU A 400 14.04 3.90 -29.45
CA GLU A 400 14.39 2.50 -29.17
C GLU A 400 13.87 1.54 -30.26
N VAL A 401 12.66 1.79 -30.77
CA VAL A 401 12.08 1.03 -31.90
C VAL A 401 12.88 1.21 -33.19
N LEU A 402 13.26 2.45 -33.52
CA LEU A 402 14.03 2.76 -34.73
C LEU A 402 15.51 2.37 -34.62
N GLY A 403 16.02 2.18 -33.40
CA GLY A 403 17.40 1.80 -33.13
C GLY A 403 18.17 2.92 -32.45
N ARG A 404 18.54 2.69 -31.18
CA ARG A 404 19.28 3.65 -30.35
C ARG A 404 20.59 4.13 -30.97
N ALA A 405 21.31 3.24 -31.67
CA ALA A 405 22.61 3.53 -32.26
C ALA A 405 22.52 4.39 -33.53
N GLU A 406 21.38 4.38 -34.22
CA GLU A 406 21.17 5.07 -35.50
C GLU A 406 20.48 6.43 -35.33
N HIS A 407 19.77 6.60 -34.21
CA HIS A 407 18.97 7.78 -33.94
C HIS A 407 19.30 8.41 -32.60
N THR A 408 19.20 9.74 -32.52
CA THR A 408 19.25 10.49 -31.26
C THR A 408 17.84 10.89 -30.83
N VAL A 409 17.67 11.25 -29.55
CA VAL A 409 16.38 11.75 -29.03
C VAL A 409 15.92 13.00 -29.78
N ALA A 410 16.84 13.95 -30.03
CA ALA A 410 16.56 15.13 -30.85
C ALA A 410 16.23 14.77 -32.31
N GLY A 411 16.88 13.73 -32.86
CA GLY A 411 16.67 13.28 -34.23
C GLY A 411 15.28 12.67 -34.49
N VAL A 412 14.64 12.10 -33.48
CA VAL A 412 13.28 11.54 -33.61
C VAL A 412 12.17 12.56 -33.33
N LEU A 413 12.47 13.71 -32.73
CA LEU A 413 11.48 14.75 -32.43
C LEU A 413 10.66 15.18 -33.68
N PRO A 414 11.28 15.47 -34.84
CA PRO A 414 10.53 15.89 -36.03
C PRO A 414 9.50 14.84 -36.51
N LEU A 415 9.75 13.55 -36.22
CA LEU A 415 8.83 12.46 -36.57
C LEU A 415 7.54 12.56 -35.75
N LEU A 416 7.65 12.82 -34.45
CA LEU A 416 6.50 13.01 -33.56
C LEU A 416 5.82 14.36 -33.84
N ALA A 417 6.59 15.44 -33.99
CA ALA A 417 6.05 16.79 -34.27
C ALA A 417 5.32 16.85 -35.62
N GLY A 418 5.75 16.05 -36.60
CA GLY A 418 5.11 15.93 -37.93
C GLY A 418 3.85 15.05 -37.95
N TYR A 419 3.64 14.20 -36.94
CA TYR A 419 2.49 13.29 -36.90
C TYR A 419 1.16 14.03 -36.76
N ARG A 420 0.15 13.59 -37.50
CA ARG A 420 -1.22 14.14 -37.47
C ARG A 420 -2.22 13.00 -37.35
N TRP A 421 -2.91 12.94 -36.24
CA TRP A 421 -4.03 12.03 -36.02
C TRP A 421 -5.28 12.53 -36.73
N ARG A 422 -5.92 11.66 -37.52
CA ARG A 422 -7.20 11.98 -38.17
C ARG A 422 -8.32 11.34 -37.38
N TRP A 423 -9.05 12.15 -36.62
CA TRP A 423 -10.27 11.73 -35.95
C TRP A 423 -11.30 11.25 -36.97
N PRO A 424 -11.84 10.01 -36.83
CA PRO A 424 -12.93 9.56 -37.68
C PRO A 424 -14.16 10.46 -37.53
N GLU A 425 -14.51 10.88 -36.30
CA GLU A 425 -15.71 11.68 -36.01
C GLU A 425 -15.58 12.47 -34.69
N ARG A 426 -14.92 13.65 -34.66
CA ARG A 426 -15.11 14.79 -33.70
C ARG A 426 -13.97 15.81 -33.81
N ARG A 427 -14.28 17.10 -33.68
CA ARG A 427 -13.37 18.26 -33.88
C ARG A 427 -12.67 18.81 -32.62
N LEU A 428 -12.77 18.14 -31.47
CA LEU A 428 -12.42 18.77 -30.17
C LEU A 428 -11.35 18.07 -29.33
N GLN A 429 -10.49 17.23 -29.93
CA GLN A 429 -9.33 16.69 -29.22
C GLN A 429 -8.06 16.92 -30.03
N ARG A 430 -7.00 17.30 -29.32
CA ARG A 430 -5.63 17.46 -29.82
C ARG A 430 -5.31 16.40 -30.88
N ASP A 431 -4.91 16.83 -32.07
CA ASP A 431 -4.66 15.99 -33.25
C ASP A 431 -3.16 15.77 -33.51
N ARG A 432 -2.30 16.37 -32.68
CA ARG A 432 -0.84 16.28 -32.78
C ARG A 432 -0.17 16.44 -31.43
N TRP A 433 1.07 15.96 -31.31
CA TRP A 433 1.92 16.37 -30.21
C TRP A 433 2.23 17.87 -30.29
N ASP A 434 2.52 18.43 -29.13
CA ASP A 434 2.86 19.84 -28.97
C ASP A 434 4.38 19.91 -29.05
N GLU A 435 4.86 20.74 -29.96
CA GLU A 435 6.27 20.80 -30.30
C GLU A 435 7.11 21.42 -29.17
N GLU A 436 6.52 22.34 -28.40
CA GLU A 436 7.15 22.91 -27.21
C GLU A 436 7.32 21.82 -26.13
N GLN A 437 6.28 21.05 -25.85
CA GLN A 437 6.35 19.92 -24.92
C GLN A 437 7.34 18.83 -25.36
N LEU A 438 7.47 18.57 -26.66
CA LEU A 438 8.47 17.65 -27.19
C LEU A 438 9.89 18.21 -27.00
N THR A 439 10.09 19.50 -27.24
CA THR A 439 11.39 20.17 -27.07
C THR A 439 11.82 20.15 -25.61
N GLU A 440 10.94 20.53 -24.68
CA GLU A 440 11.17 20.43 -23.24
C GLU A 440 11.52 18.99 -22.81
N ALA A 441 10.86 18.00 -23.41
CA ALA A 441 11.15 16.60 -23.15
C ALA A 441 12.54 16.16 -23.63
N VAL A 442 13.00 16.63 -24.79
CA VAL A 442 14.38 16.40 -25.27
C VAL A 442 15.38 16.97 -24.27
N GLU A 443 15.18 18.22 -23.83
CA GLU A 443 16.04 18.86 -22.84
C GLU A 443 16.06 18.10 -21.51
N LYS A 444 14.88 17.70 -21.02
CA LYS A 444 14.75 16.91 -19.79
C LYS A 444 15.50 15.60 -19.89
N LEU A 445 15.38 14.88 -21.01
CA LEU A 445 16.09 13.63 -21.26
C LEU A 445 17.61 13.83 -21.41
N ALA A 446 18.09 14.98 -21.87
CA ALA A 446 19.51 15.27 -22.00
C ALA A 446 20.21 15.62 -20.67
N ARG A 447 19.46 16.01 -19.62
CA ARG A 447 20.04 16.33 -18.31
C ARG A 447 20.71 15.10 -17.68
N ALA A 448 21.93 15.28 -17.17
CA ALA A 448 22.54 14.29 -16.28
C ALA A 448 21.65 14.12 -15.04
N GLY A 449 21.39 12.87 -14.62
CA GLY A 449 20.63 12.60 -13.40
C GLY A 449 21.34 13.24 -12.20
N GLY A 450 20.58 13.96 -11.37
CA GLY A 450 21.05 14.57 -10.13
C GLY A 450 21.12 13.58 -8.97
#